data_AF-A0A010QIQ0-F1
#
_entry.id   AF-A0A010QIQ0-F1
#
_cell.length_a   1.000
_cell.length_b   1.000
_cell.length_c   1.000
_cell.angle_alpha   90.00
_cell.angle_beta   90.00
_cell.angle_gamma   90.00
#
_symmetry.space_group_name_H-M   'P 1'
#
loop_
_entity.id
_entity.type
_entity.pdbx_description
1 polymer ?
#
loop_
_entity_poly.entity_id
_entity_poly.type
_entity_poly.pdbx_seq_one_letter_code
_entity_poly.pdbx_strand_id
1 'polypeptide(L)'
;MTKLSDAIKDDHRKIEQAYRYILTSTTVEDKVRWRNELSLELARHCISEEQVLLPILTDRLADGESRSARNHTDRESLKEKICRLQAIPVDDGSFEPELKALWVDLAAHVRDTDNQDVARLEECLTMTESEELARQFRLTMSMAPTRSNPSPERGPPSQQITDFLATKIGP
;
A
#
# COMPACT_ATOMS: atom_id res chain seq x y z
N MET A 1 -19.56 -7.98 -10.07
CA MET A 1 -18.24 -8.41 -9.61
C MET A 1 -17.33 -7.18 -9.59
N THR A 2 -16.26 -7.16 -8.79
CA THR A 2 -15.46 -5.95 -8.51
C THR A 2 -14.33 -5.80 -9.51
N LYS A 3 -14.18 -4.62 -10.14
CA LYS A 3 -13.08 -4.30 -11.05
C LYS A 3 -11.75 -4.13 -10.32
N LEU A 4 -10.64 -4.14 -11.06
CA LEU A 4 -9.31 -3.89 -10.50
C LEU A 4 -9.22 -2.51 -9.85
N SER A 5 -9.72 -1.49 -10.56
CA SER A 5 -9.80 -0.10 -10.08
C SER A 5 -10.56 0.05 -8.77
N ASP A 6 -11.68 -0.66 -8.61
CA ASP A 6 -12.45 -0.63 -7.37
C ASP A 6 -11.67 -1.29 -6.22
N ALA A 7 -11.00 -2.42 -6.49
CA ALA A 7 -10.21 -3.13 -5.48
C ALA A 7 -9.03 -2.29 -4.95
N ILE A 8 -8.33 -1.60 -5.85
CA ILE A 8 -7.20 -0.71 -5.50
C ILE A 8 -7.71 0.52 -4.73
N LYS A 9 -8.82 1.12 -5.16
CA LYS A 9 -9.41 2.26 -4.43
C LYS A 9 -9.92 1.88 -3.04
N ASP A 10 -10.47 0.68 -2.89
CA ASP A 10 -10.87 0.15 -1.58
C ASP A 10 -9.66 -0.01 -0.65
N ASP A 11 -8.52 -0.44 -1.18
CA ASP A 11 -7.25 -0.53 -0.46
C ASP A 11 -6.73 0.86 -0.05
N HIS A 12 -6.67 1.81 -0.99
CA HIS A 12 -6.27 3.20 -0.71
C HIS A 12 -7.08 3.83 0.45
N ARG A 13 -8.39 3.59 0.50
CA ARG A 13 -9.26 4.09 1.59
C ARG A 13 -8.90 3.49 2.95
N LYS A 14 -8.45 2.24 3.01
CA LYS A 14 -8.01 1.61 4.27
C LYS A 14 -6.72 2.22 4.77
N ILE A 15 -5.76 2.45 3.88
CA ILE A 15 -4.49 3.11 4.22
C ILE A 15 -4.77 4.54 4.73
N GLU A 16 -5.63 5.29 4.03
CA GLU A 16 -6.07 6.62 4.46
C GLU A 16 -6.75 6.60 5.83
N GLN A 17 -7.60 5.61 6.07
CA GLN A 17 -8.29 5.44 7.33
C GLN A 17 -7.30 5.20 8.48
N ALA A 18 -6.31 4.31 8.29
CA ALA A 18 -5.28 4.05 9.29
C ALA A 18 -4.48 5.33 9.60
N TYR A 19 -4.05 6.07 8.57
CA TYR A 19 -3.40 7.38 8.73
C TYR A 19 -4.23 8.35 9.57
N ARG A 20 -5.52 8.53 9.23
CA ARG A 20 -6.43 9.42 9.96
C ARG A 20 -6.60 9.00 11.41
N TYR A 21 -6.72 7.70 11.68
CA TYR A 21 -6.85 7.22 13.04
C TYR A 21 -5.60 7.48 13.88
N ILE A 22 -4.38 7.41 13.31
CA ILE A 22 -3.17 7.81 14.03
C ILE A 22 -3.26 9.28 14.47
N LEU A 23 -3.67 10.19 13.56
CA LEU A 23 -3.78 11.62 13.85
C LEU A 23 -4.85 11.95 14.90
N THR A 24 -5.97 11.22 14.91
CA THR A 24 -7.06 11.45 15.87
C THR A 24 -6.90 10.67 17.17
N SER A 25 -5.89 9.80 17.29
CA SER A 25 -5.65 8.99 18.48
C SER A 25 -5.13 9.85 19.64
N THR A 26 -5.76 9.72 20.80
CA THR A 26 -5.40 10.45 22.03
C THR A 26 -4.48 9.66 22.96
N THR A 27 -4.37 8.34 22.75
CA THR A 27 -3.54 7.45 23.57
C THR A 27 -2.30 6.98 22.79
N VAL A 28 -1.20 6.74 23.52
CA VAL A 28 0.01 6.13 22.96
C VAL A 28 -0.30 4.74 22.41
N GLU A 29 -1.12 3.97 23.11
CA GLU A 29 -1.53 2.61 22.70
C GLU A 29 -2.24 2.62 21.33
N ASP A 30 -3.22 3.49 21.13
CA ASP A 30 -3.94 3.58 19.85
C ASP A 30 -3.02 4.08 18.73
N LYS A 31 -2.12 5.03 19.01
CA LYS A 31 -1.12 5.47 18.02
C LYS A 31 -0.20 4.34 17.58
N VAL A 32 0.35 3.56 18.52
CA VAL A 32 1.18 2.38 18.22
C VAL A 32 0.39 1.38 17.39
N ARG A 33 -0.85 1.10 17.80
CA ARG A 33 -1.73 0.17 17.12
C ARG A 33 -2.00 0.58 15.67
N TRP A 34 -2.39 1.83 15.43
CA TRP A 34 -2.71 2.31 14.08
C TRP A 34 -1.47 2.53 13.23
N ARG A 35 -0.31 2.86 13.81
CA ARG A 35 0.97 2.84 13.10
C ARG A 35 1.30 1.44 12.58
N ASN A 36 1.09 0.40 13.39
CA ASN A 36 1.35 -0.97 12.98
C ASN A 36 0.35 -1.42 11.90
N GLU A 37 -0.93 -1.05 11.99
CA GLU A 37 -1.92 -1.31 10.94
C GLU A 37 -1.55 -0.59 9.64
N LEU A 38 -1.18 0.69 9.70
CA LEU A 38 -0.72 1.46 8.53
C LEU A 38 0.49 0.80 7.87
N SER A 39 1.44 0.32 8.69
CA SER A 39 2.63 -0.37 8.19
C SER A 39 2.28 -1.64 7.43
N LEU A 40 1.32 -2.40 7.96
CA LEU A 40 0.88 -3.65 7.36
C LEU A 40 0.08 -3.42 6.07
N GLU A 41 -0.87 -2.49 6.07
CA GLU A 41 -1.67 -2.18 4.87
C GLU A 41 -0.77 -1.61 3.75
N LEU A 42 0.16 -0.71 4.07
CA LEU A 42 1.08 -0.15 3.08
C LEU A 42 2.03 -1.20 2.48
N ALA A 43 2.58 -2.11 3.29
CA ALA A 43 3.43 -3.18 2.80
C ALA A 43 2.70 -4.09 1.80
N ARG A 44 1.46 -4.45 2.13
CA ARG A 44 0.64 -5.33 1.28
C ARG A 44 0.22 -4.66 0.00
N HIS A 45 -0.15 -3.38 0.09
CA HIS A 45 -0.43 -2.54 -1.06
C HIS A 45 0.76 -2.55 -2.04
N CYS A 46 1.95 -2.20 -1.54
CA CYS A 46 3.17 -2.15 -2.37
C CYS A 46 3.51 -3.50 -3.01
N ILE A 47 3.38 -4.60 -2.26
CA ILE A 47 3.62 -5.96 -2.76
C ILE A 47 2.59 -6.37 -3.81
N SER A 48 1.31 -6.00 -3.60
CA SER A 48 0.23 -6.33 -4.52
C SER A 48 0.33 -5.57 -5.83
N GLU A 49 0.72 -4.29 -5.77
CA GLU A 49 1.03 -3.54 -6.99
C GLU A 49 2.21 -4.17 -7.74
N GLU A 50 3.29 -4.52 -7.05
CA GLU A 50 4.46 -5.13 -7.66
C GLU A 50 4.16 -6.46 -8.35
N GLN A 51 3.37 -7.32 -7.71
CA GLN A 51 3.09 -8.66 -8.21
C GLN A 51 1.97 -8.70 -9.26
N VAL A 52 1.01 -7.78 -9.19
CA VAL A 52 -0.22 -7.84 -9.99
C VAL A 52 -0.33 -6.66 -10.96
N LEU A 53 -0.12 -5.43 -10.48
CA LEU A 53 -0.35 -4.24 -11.30
C LEU A 53 0.80 -4.01 -12.29
N LEU A 54 2.04 -3.99 -11.81
CA LEU A 54 3.21 -3.63 -12.62
C LEU A 54 3.42 -4.52 -13.86
N PRO A 55 3.31 -5.87 -13.77
CA PRO A 55 3.48 -6.71 -14.95
C PRO A 55 2.47 -6.39 -16.05
N ILE A 56 1.24 -6.04 -15.66
CA ILE A 56 0.15 -5.75 -16.61
C ILE A 56 0.28 -4.34 -17.17
N LEU A 57 0.75 -3.37 -16.38
CA LEU A 57 1.06 -2.03 -16.88
C LEU A 57 2.13 -2.09 -17.97
N THR A 58 3.23 -2.80 -17.72
CA THR A 58 4.32 -2.98 -18.70
C THR A 58 3.85 -3.71 -19.96
N ASP A 59 2.97 -4.71 -19.83
CA ASP A 59 2.44 -5.48 -20.97
C ASP A 59 1.45 -4.69 -21.83
N ARG A 60 0.55 -3.91 -21.20
CA ARG A 60 -0.63 -3.34 -21.88
C ARG A 60 -0.49 -1.86 -22.28
N LEU A 61 0.36 -1.09 -21.61
CA LEU A 61 0.52 0.34 -21.89
C LEU A 61 1.80 0.61 -22.69
N ALA A 62 1.71 1.47 -23.71
CA ALA A 62 2.86 1.83 -24.54
C ALA A 62 4.01 2.50 -23.74
N ASP A 63 3.67 3.25 -22.69
CA ASP A 63 4.59 3.86 -21.72
C ASP A 63 4.71 3.04 -20.43
N GLY A 64 4.24 1.78 -20.43
CA GLY A 64 4.13 0.92 -19.26
C GLY A 64 5.43 0.75 -18.47
N GLU A 65 6.57 0.60 -19.17
CA GLU A 65 7.90 0.54 -18.54
C GLU A 65 8.22 1.80 -17.73
N SER A 66 7.95 2.98 -18.29
CA SER A 66 8.19 4.24 -17.60
C SER A 66 7.25 4.43 -16.40
N ARG A 67 6.01 3.97 -16.53
CA ARG A 67 5.02 4.00 -15.44
C ARG A 67 5.41 3.04 -14.30
N SER A 68 5.84 1.83 -14.66
CA SER A 68 6.33 0.82 -13.73
C SER A 68 7.57 1.29 -12.95
N ALA A 69 8.54 1.91 -13.64
CA ALA A 69 9.73 2.48 -13.01
C ALA A 69 9.39 3.61 -12.01
N ARG A 70 8.42 4.46 -12.36
CA ARG A 70 7.93 5.52 -11.48
C ARG A 70 7.26 4.95 -10.23
N ASN A 71 6.30 4.04 -10.40
CA ASN A 71 5.63 3.38 -9.28
C ASN A 71 6.63 2.64 -8.37
N HIS A 72 7.63 1.97 -8.94
CA HIS A 72 8.71 1.35 -8.15
C HIS A 72 9.47 2.38 -7.29
N THR A 73 9.84 3.52 -7.87
CA THR A 73 10.51 4.61 -7.14
C THR A 73 9.65 5.14 -5.99
N ASP A 74 8.35 5.36 -6.26
CA ASP A 74 7.41 5.82 -5.24
C ASP A 74 7.29 4.80 -4.10
N ARG A 75 7.13 3.50 -4.40
CA ARG A 75 7.05 2.43 -3.40
C ARG A 75 8.33 2.28 -2.56
N GLU A 76 9.52 2.46 -3.15
CA GLU A 76 10.76 2.46 -2.36
C GLU A 76 10.81 3.64 -1.39
N SER A 77 10.40 4.86 -1.80
CA SER A 77 10.28 6.00 -0.88
C SER A 77 9.29 5.73 0.26
N LEU A 78 8.12 5.16 -0.07
CA LEU A 78 7.08 4.79 0.90
C LEU A 78 7.60 3.76 1.92
N LYS A 79 8.31 2.74 1.43
CA LYS A 79 8.94 1.69 2.23
C LYS A 79 9.97 2.27 3.21
N GLU A 80 10.87 3.13 2.75
CA GLU A 80 11.84 3.78 3.63
C GLU A 80 11.17 4.59 4.74
N LYS A 81 10.17 5.41 4.39
CA LYS A 81 9.45 6.27 5.34
C LYS A 81 8.67 5.47 6.36
N ILE A 82 7.98 4.39 5.96
CA ILE A 82 7.22 3.56 6.90
C ILE A 82 8.14 2.75 7.83
N CYS A 83 9.31 2.31 7.35
CA CYS A 83 10.34 1.73 8.22
C CYS A 83 10.87 2.77 9.22
N ARG A 84 11.11 4.04 8.79
CA ARG A 84 11.57 5.12 9.70
C ARG A 84 10.54 5.37 10.78
N LEU A 85 9.28 5.50 10.37
CA LEU A 85 8.15 5.73 11.28
C LEU A 85 7.97 4.61 12.32
N GLN A 86 8.28 3.36 11.96
CA GLN A 86 8.25 2.22 12.90
C GLN A 86 9.42 2.24 13.89
N ALA A 87 10.58 2.77 13.48
CA ALA A 87 11.78 2.81 14.30
C ALA A 87 11.71 3.88 15.41
N ILE A 88 10.83 4.88 15.28
CA ILE A 88 10.66 5.95 16.26
C ILE A 88 9.46 5.71 17.21
N PRO A 89 9.56 6.12 18.49
CA PRO A 89 8.43 6.14 19.40
C PRO A 89 7.30 7.06 18.90
N VAL A 90 6.04 6.69 19.17
CA VAL A 90 4.87 7.47 18.69
C VAL A 90 4.63 8.76 19.48
N ASP A 91 5.30 8.92 20.61
CA ASP A 91 5.33 10.09 21.47
C ASP A 91 6.57 10.97 21.23
N ASP A 92 7.45 10.56 20.31
CA ASP A 92 8.57 11.38 19.87
C ASP A 92 8.07 12.59 19.05
N GLY A 93 8.70 13.75 19.24
CA GLY A 93 8.35 14.98 18.50
C GLY A 93 8.54 14.88 16.98
N SER A 94 9.36 13.93 16.51
CA SER A 94 9.57 13.63 15.08
C SER A 94 8.49 12.75 14.47
N PHE A 95 7.65 12.08 15.27
CA PHE A 95 6.68 11.10 14.76
C PHE A 95 5.65 11.70 13.81
N GLU A 96 5.01 12.81 14.21
CA GLU A 96 3.99 13.45 13.39
C GLU A 96 4.58 14.09 12.10
N PRO A 97 5.76 14.77 12.14
CA PRO A 97 6.47 15.17 10.93
C PRO A 97 6.75 14.02 9.95
N GLU A 98 7.28 12.89 10.41
CA GLU A 98 7.56 11.72 9.55
C GLU A 98 6.27 11.11 8.98
N LEU A 99 5.22 11.02 9.79
CA LEU A 99 3.90 10.53 9.36
C LEU A 99 3.32 11.43 8.25
N LYS A 100 3.46 12.76 8.37
CA LYS A 100 3.04 13.71 7.33
C LYS A 100 3.90 13.58 6.07
N ALA A 101 5.21 13.40 6.22
CA ALA A 101 6.11 13.20 5.09
C ALA A 101 5.80 11.90 4.32
N LEU A 102 5.41 10.83 5.02
CA LEU A 102 4.89 9.60 4.39
C LEU A 102 3.59 9.89 3.62
N TRP A 103 2.67 10.65 4.22
CA TRP A 103 1.38 10.94 3.61
C TRP A 103 1.48 11.77 2.32
N VAL A 104 2.42 12.72 2.26
CA VAL A 104 2.66 13.53 1.05
C VAL A 104 3.01 12.63 -0.14
N ASP A 105 3.95 11.70 0.04
CA ASP A 105 4.37 10.76 -0.99
C ASP A 105 3.24 9.79 -1.33
N LEU A 106 2.56 9.23 -0.32
CA LEU A 106 1.47 8.28 -0.51
C LEU A 106 0.30 8.91 -1.28
N ALA A 107 -0.10 10.12 -0.94
CA ALA A 107 -1.19 10.81 -1.64
C ALA A 107 -0.82 11.13 -3.10
N ALA A 108 0.45 11.42 -3.37
CA ALA A 108 0.94 11.63 -4.73
C ALA A 108 0.94 10.31 -5.53
N HIS A 109 1.44 9.22 -4.93
CA HIS A 109 1.43 7.86 -5.48
C HIS A 109 0.01 7.42 -5.83
N VAL A 110 -0.91 7.43 -4.85
CA VAL A 110 -2.32 7.04 -5.03
C VAL A 110 -2.97 7.81 -6.17
N ARG A 111 -2.76 9.13 -6.23
CA ARG A 111 -3.35 9.97 -7.29
C ARG A 111 -2.79 9.62 -8.66
N ASP A 112 -1.49 9.34 -8.76
CA ASP A 112 -0.85 8.98 -10.02
C ASP A 112 -1.32 7.57 -10.46
N THR A 113 -1.27 6.58 -9.57
CA THR A 113 -1.77 5.23 -9.82
C THR A 113 -3.23 5.24 -10.26
N ASP A 114 -4.12 5.92 -9.54
CA ASP A 114 -5.56 5.91 -9.85
C ASP A 114 -5.87 6.57 -11.20
N ASN A 115 -5.20 7.69 -11.53
CA ASN A 115 -5.58 8.52 -12.68
C ASN A 115 -4.74 8.29 -13.94
N GLN A 116 -3.54 7.71 -13.81
CA GLN A 116 -2.61 7.51 -14.92
C GLN A 116 -2.35 6.03 -15.19
N ASP A 117 -2.34 5.18 -14.17
CA ASP A 117 -2.07 3.75 -14.37
C ASP A 117 -3.37 2.98 -14.54
N VAL A 118 -4.13 2.88 -13.46
CA VAL A 118 -5.26 1.98 -13.36
C VAL A 118 -6.42 2.45 -14.25
N ALA A 119 -6.67 3.75 -14.36
CA ALA A 119 -7.67 4.29 -15.27
C ALA A 119 -7.40 3.91 -16.73
N ARG A 120 -6.15 4.06 -17.19
CA ARG A 120 -5.74 3.71 -18.57
C ARG A 120 -5.70 2.21 -18.78
N LEU A 121 -5.28 1.46 -17.76
CA LEU A 121 -5.28 0.00 -17.81
C LEU A 121 -6.69 -0.57 -18.00
N GLU A 122 -7.69 -0.03 -17.28
CA GLU A 122 -9.09 -0.45 -17.42
C GLU A 122 -9.68 -0.19 -18.81
N GLU A 123 -9.16 0.76 -19.57
CA GLU A 123 -9.55 0.98 -20.97
C GLU A 123 -9.03 -0.12 -21.90
N CYS A 124 -7.95 -0.80 -21.52
CA CYS A 124 -7.31 -1.87 -22.29
C CYS A 124 -7.75 -3.28 -21.89
N LEU A 125 -8.47 -3.42 -20.77
CA LEU A 125 -8.90 -4.71 -20.22
C LEU A 125 -10.36 -5.01 -20.53
N THR A 126 -10.65 -6.29 -20.79
CA THR A 126 -12.03 -6.78 -20.72
C THR A 126 -12.52 -6.80 -19.26
N MET A 127 -13.84 -6.80 -19.07
CA MET A 127 -14.42 -6.90 -17.72
C MET A 127 -13.92 -8.14 -16.97
N THR A 128 -13.85 -9.28 -17.65
CA THR A 128 -13.40 -10.54 -17.06
C THR A 128 -11.93 -10.50 -16.65
N GLU A 129 -11.05 -9.89 -17.47
CA GLU A 129 -9.65 -9.69 -17.09
C GLU A 129 -9.53 -8.77 -15.87
N SER A 130 -10.27 -7.65 -15.86
CA SER A 130 -10.27 -6.70 -14.73
C SER A 130 -10.74 -7.35 -13.43
N GLU A 131 -11.81 -8.15 -13.48
CA GLU A 131 -12.34 -8.88 -12.32
C GLU A 131 -11.36 -9.94 -11.80
N GLU A 132 -10.65 -10.64 -12.70
CA GLU A 132 -9.64 -11.62 -12.35
C GLU A 132 -8.40 -10.95 -11.72
N LEU A 133 -7.92 -9.84 -12.28
CA LEU A 133 -6.84 -9.06 -11.68
C LEU A 133 -7.24 -8.51 -10.31
N ALA A 134 -8.49 -8.07 -10.14
CA ALA A 134 -9.01 -7.65 -8.84
C ALA A 134 -9.00 -8.80 -7.82
N ARG A 135 -9.29 -10.03 -8.25
CA ARG A 135 -9.23 -11.23 -7.40
C ARG A 135 -7.78 -11.55 -7.01
N GLN A 136 -6.85 -11.47 -7.95
CA GLN A 136 -5.42 -11.68 -7.70
C GLN A 136 -4.86 -10.63 -6.74
N PHE A 137 -5.17 -9.36 -6.96
CA PHE A 137 -4.80 -8.25 -6.07
C PHE A 137 -5.33 -8.47 -4.66
N ARG A 138 -6.60 -8.89 -4.49
CA ARG A 138 -7.15 -9.20 -3.16
C ARG A 138 -6.49 -10.42 -2.50
N LEU A 139 -6.03 -11.39 -3.28
CA LEU A 139 -5.33 -12.58 -2.78
C LEU A 139 -3.91 -12.24 -2.31
N THR A 140 -3.17 -11.40 -3.02
CA THR A 140 -1.88 -10.88 -2.51
C THR A 140 -2.10 -10.04 -1.26
N MET A 141 -3.17 -9.23 -1.24
CA MET A 141 -3.68 -8.56 -0.04
C MET A 141 -4.28 -9.52 1.01
N SER A 142 -4.10 -10.85 0.93
CA SER A 142 -4.43 -11.81 2.01
C SER A 142 -3.19 -12.38 2.71
N MET A 143 -1.99 -11.93 2.34
CA MET A 143 -0.69 -12.39 2.88
C MET A 143 -0.39 -12.04 4.36
N ALA A 144 -1.19 -11.23 5.05
CA ALA A 144 -1.08 -10.99 6.50
C ALA A 144 -2.41 -10.54 7.12
N PRO A 145 -2.88 -11.08 8.25
CA PRO A 145 -4.13 -10.63 8.83
C PRO A 145 -4.07 -9.16 9.25
N THR A 146 -5.06 -8.36 8.84
CA THR A 146 -5.25 -6.98 9.30
C THR A 146 -6.61 -6.83 9.98
N ARG A 147 -6.80 -5.74 10.74
CA ARG A 147 -8.12 -5.46 11.34
C ARG A 147 -9.13 -5.06 10.28
N SER A 148 -8.66 -4.35 9.26
CA SER A 148 -9.49 -3.82 8.17
C SER A 148 -9.91 -4.90 7.17
N ASN A 149 -9.26 -6.08 7.21
CA ASN A 149 -9.65 -7.26 6.44
C ASN A 149 -9.36 -8.54 7.25
N PRO A 150 -10.26 -8.94 8.17
CA PRO A 150 -10.07 -10.12 8.99
C PRO A 150 -10.23 -11.38 8.13
N SER A 151 -9.13 -11.86 7.56
CA SER A 151 -9.09 -13.19 6.94
C SER A 151 -9.41 -14.24 8.02
N PRO A 152 -10.23 -15.27 7.72
CA PRO A 152 -10.62 -16.29 8.69
C PRO A 152 -9.44 -17.09 9.26
N GLU A 153 -8.28 -17.06 8.61
CA GLU A 153 -7.03 -17.62 9.12
C GLU A 153 -6.07 -16.50 9.55
N ARG A 154 -5.99 -16.20 10.86
CA ARG A 154 -4.97 -15.31 11.42
C ARG A 154 -3.61 -16.03 11.52
N GLY A 155 -3.02 -16.31 10.37
CA GLY A 155 -1.61 -16.72 10.30
C GLY A 155 -0.67 -15.53 10.54
N PRO A 156 0.62 -15.74 10.84
CA PRO A 156 1.59 -14.65 10.85
C PRO A 156 1.68 -13.98 9.46
N PRO A 157 2.17 -12.72 9.36
CA PRO A 157 2.48 -12.11 8.08
C PRO A 157 3.41 -12.99 7.24
N SER A 158 3.24 -12.96 5.92
CA SER A 158 4.13 -13.64 4.99
C SER A 158 5.58 -13.15 5.13
N GLN A 159 6.54 -13.97 4.68
CA GLN A 159 7.95 -13.59 4.66
C GLN A 159 8.18 -12.30 3.87
N GLN A 160 7.47 -12.11 2.74
CA GLN A 160 7.60 -10.92 1.91
C GLN A 160 7.21 -9.63 2.65
N ILE A 161 6.14 -9.68 3.44
CA ILE A 161 5.72 -8.54 4.28
C ILE A 161 6.73 -8.30 5.39
N THR A 162 7.22 -9.38 5.99
CA THR A 162 8.26 -9.30 7.04
C THR A 162 9.53 -8.66 6.50
N ASP A 163 10.00 -9.07 5.31
CA ASP A 163 11.18 -8.54 4.65
C ASP A 163 10.99 -7.07 4.24
N PHE A 164 9.80 -6.72 3.75
CA PHE A 164 9.45 -5.34 3.42
C PHE A 164 9.63 -4.44 4.64
N LEU A 165 9.10 -4.85 5.80
CA LEU A 165 9.13 -4.06 7.04
C LEU A 165 10.47 -4.15 7.79
N ALA A 166 11.25 -5.20 7.57
CA ALA A 166 12.57 -5.41 8.19
C ALA A 166 13.71 -4.69 7.47
N THR A 167 13.42 -3.91 6.42
CA THR A 167 14.44 -3.23 5.64
C THR A 167 15.20 -2.24 6.53
N LYS A 168 16.50 -2.50 6.67
CA LYS A 168 17.39 -1.62 7.44
C LYS A 168 17.51 -0.31 6.69
N ILE A 169 17.20 0.76 7.40
CA ILE A 169 17.40 2.11 6.93
C ILE A 169 18.88 2.39 7.14
N GLY A 170 19.57 2.80 6.08
CA GLY A 170 21.00 3.13 6.14
C GLY A 170 21.30 4.17 7.22
N PRO A 171 22.57 4.26 7.67
CA PRO A 171 22.99 5.23 8.67
C PRO A 171 22.78 6.67 8.24
#